data_AF-A0A2V2N1W2-F1
#
_entry.id   AF-A0A2V2N1W2-F1
#
_cell.length_a   1.000
_cell.length_b   1.000
_cell.length_c   1.000
_cell.angle_alpha   90.00
_cell.angle_beta   90.00
_cell.angle_gamma   90.00
#
_symmetry.space_group_name_H-M   'P 1'
#
loop_
_entity.id
_entity.type
_entity.pdbx_description
1 polymer ?
#
loop_
_entity_poly.entity_id
_entity_poly.type
_entity_poly.pdbx_seq_one_letter_code
_entity_poly.pdbx_strand_id
1 'polypeptide(L)'
;MVNYTSENDVIHDLVSSKIDAILFPDTEIDKVIANGTPIIALKPYAFLGYSGIAVEKENNTSSKSLVNNLIEITHVMHQDRTLTSIIMNYFNNDYS
;
A
#
# COMPACT_ATOMS: atom_id res chain seq x y z
N MET A 1 -10.95 12.20 16.90
CA MET A 1 -10.13 11.55 15.86
C MET A 1 -8.69 11.78 16.27
N VAL A 2 -7.92 10.72 16.53
CA VAL A 2 -6.49 10.87 16.83
C VAL A 2 -5.80 11.11 15.49
N ASN A 3 -5.16 12.27 15.33
CA ASN A 3 -4.43 12.60 14.10
C ASN A 3 -2.99 12.12 14.26
N TYR A 4 -2.68 10.99 13.64
CA TYR A 4 -1.32 10.53 13.52
C TYR A 4 -0.62 11.24 12.37
N THR A 5 0.55 11.80 12.65
CA THR A 5 1.38 12.50 11.66
C THR A 5 2.39 11.59 10.98
N SER A 6 2.61 10.40 11.54
CA SER A 6 3.43 9.36 10.92
C SER A 6 2.88 7.96 11.24
N GLU A 7 3.18 7.01 10.36
CA GLU A 7 2.88 5.59 10.57
C GLU A 7 3.58 5.01 11.82
N ASN A 8 4.78 5.50 12.12
CA ASN A 8 5.56 5.09 13.29
C ASN A 8 4.86 5.45 14.61
N ASP A 9 4.17 6.58 14.67
CA ASP A 9 3.45 7.03 15.87
C ASP A 9 2.28 6.07 16.19
N VAL A 10 1.57 5.60 15.15
CA VAL A 10 0.51 4.60 15.26
C VAL A 10 1.06 3.28 15.81
N ILE A 11 2.17 2.80 15.25
CA ILE A 11 2.75 1.51 15.65
C ILE A 11 3.24 1.58 17.10
N HIS A 12 3.85 2.70 17.50
CA HIS A 12 4.27 2.92 18.88
C HIS A 12 3.07 2.88 19.85
N ASP A 13 1.96 3.53 19.51
CA ASP A 13 0.77 3.54 20.36
C ASP A 13 0.10 2.15 20.45
N LEU A 14 0.18 1.34 19.39
CA LEU A 14 -0.25 -0.06 19.41
C LEU A 14 0.63 -0.90 20.35
N VAL A 15 1.95 -0.81 20.21
CA VAL A 15 2.91 -1.56 21.05
C VAL A 15 2.83 -1.13 22.51
N SER A 16 2.57 0.14 22.80
CA SER A 16 2.39 0.67 24.15
C SER A 16 0.99 0.45 24.73
N SER A 17 0.13 -0.30 24.05
CA SER A 17 -1.25 -0.62 24.48
C SER A 17 -2.12 0.61 24.73
N LYS A 18 -1.83 1.74 24.09
CA LYS A 18 -2.73 2.90 24.07
C LYS A 18 -3.90 2.70 23.12
N ILE A 19 -3.72 1.85 22.11
CA ILE A 19 -4.74 1.39 21.18
C ILE A 19 -4.64 -0.14 21.05
N ASP A 20 -5.77 -0.80 20.86
CA ASP A 20 -5.83 -2.27 20.81
C ASP A 20 -5.60 -2.83 19.40
N ALA A 21 -5.97 -2.08 18.36
CA ALA A 21 -5.89 -2.51 16.97
C ALA A 21 -5.88 -1.32 16.00
N ILE A 22 -5.33 -1.55 14.81
CA ILE A 22 -5.29 -0.61 13.69
C ILE A 22 -5.59 -1.32 12.37
N LEU A 23 -6.11 -0.57 11.39
CA LEU A 23 -6.13 -0.99 9.99
C LEU A 23 -4.88 -0.43 9.31
N PHE A 24 -4.11 -1.29 8.67
CA PHE A 24 -2.83 -0.94 8.07
C PHE A 24 -2.59 -1.76 6.79
N PRO A 25 -1.89 -1.23 5.77
CA PRO A 25 -1.52 -2.00 4.59
C PRO A 25 -0.66 -3.21 4.95
N ASP A 26 -0.93 -4.36 4.35
CA ASP A 26 -0.22 -5.61 4.63
C ASP A 26 1.26 -5.54 4.20
N THR A 27 1.54 -4.90 3.07
CA THR A 27 2.89 -4.69 2.54
C THR A 27 3.83 -3.97 3.51
N GLU A 28 3.30 -3.12 4.39
CA GLU A 28 4.07 -2.39 5.39
C GLU A 28 4.07 -3.11 6.75
N ILE A 29 2.95 -3.72 7.15
CA ILE A 29 2.89 -4.44 8.44
C ILE A 29 3.81 -5.66 8.45
N ASP A 30 3.97 -6.34 7.31
CA ASP A 30 4.84 -7.51 7.19
C ASP A 30 6.31 -7.12 7.42
N LYS A 31 6.74 -5.93 6.96
CA LYS A 31 8.09 -5.40 7.24
C LYS A 31 8.28 -5.08 8.72
N VAL A 32 7.28 -4.46 9.35
CA VAL A 32 7.31 -4.10 10.77
C VAL A 32 7.43 -5.35 11.65
N ILE A 33 6.69 -6.41 11.32
CA ILE A 33 6.77 -7.72 11.98
C ILE A 33 8.12 -8.39 11.71
N ALA A 34 8.62 -8.37 10.46
CA ALA A 34 9.92 -8.94 10.11
C ALA A 34 11.09 -8.27 10.85
N ASN A 35 10.94 -6.98 11.21
CA ASN A 35 11.90 -6.23 12.04
C ASN A 35 11.81 -6.54 13.55
N GLY A 36 10.96 -7.50 13.95
CA GLY A 36 10.86 -7.96 15.34
C GLY A 36 9.91 -7.14 16.23
N THR A 37 9.07 -6.28 15.64
CA THR A 37 8.06 -5.55 16.41
C THR A 37 7.01 -6.53 16.94
N PRO A 38 6.64 -6.49 18.24
CA PRO A 38 5.78 -7.49 18.87
C PRO A 38 4.29 -7.22 18.59
N ILE A 39 3.91 -7.25 17.32
CA ILE A 39 2.53 -7.09 16.84
C ILE A 39 2.17 -8.29 15.97
N ILE A 40 0.86 -8.51 15.77
CA ILE A 40 0.35 -9.58 14.91
C ILE A 40 -0.58 -8.99 13.85
N ALA A 41 -0.50 -9.52 12.63
CA ALA A 41 -1.48 -9.27 11.59
C ALA A 41 -2.60 -10.30 11.67
N LEU A 42 -3.86 -9.86 11.71
CA LEU A 42 -5.02 -10.74 11.72
C LEU A 42 -5.45 -11.10 10.29
N LYS A 43 -5.78 -12.38 10.06
CA LYS A 43 -6.30 -12.90 8.78
C LYS A 43 -7.68 -13.58 9.01
N PRO A 44 -8.62 -13.55 8.05
CA PRO A 44 -8.51 -12.91 6.73
C PRO A 44 -8.52 -11.37 6.82
N TYR A 45 -7.98 -10.71 5.81
CA TYR A 45 -7.94 -9.24 5.77
C TYR A 45 -9.36 -8.65 5.74
N ALA A 46 -9.57 -7.57 6.50
CA ALA A 46 -10.87 -6.91 6.60
C ALA A 46 -11.29 -6.21 5.29
N PHE A 47 -10.31 -5.73 4.52
CA PHE A 47 -10.51 -5.01 3.27
C PHE A 47 -9.44 -5.40 2.26
N LEU A 48 -9.80 -5.42 0.97
CA LEU A 48 -8.87 -5.51 -0.14
C LEU A 48 -8.91 -4.19 -0.91
N GLY A 49 -7.79 -3.48 -0.92
CA GLY A 49 -7.61 -2.25 -1.69
C GLY A 49 -6.65 -2.47 -2.86
N TYR A 50 -6.98 -1.93 -4.02
CA TYR A 50 -6.07 -1.90 -5.17
C TYR A 50 -5.43 -0.53 -5.26
N SER A 51 -4.09 -0.49 -5.29
CA SER A 51 -3.35 0.74 -5.56
C SER A 51 -3.52 1.15 -7.02
N GLY A 52 -3.74 2.44 -7.24
CA GLY A 52 -3.95 2.99 -8.58
C GLY A 52 -3.64 4.47 -8.66
N ILE A 53 -3.72 5.02 -9.87
CA ILE A 53 -3.45 6.43 -10.12
C ILE A 53 -4.73 7.22 -9.85
N ALA A 54 -4.68 8.09 -8.85
CA ALA A 54 -5.75 9.04 -8.57
C ALA A 54 -5.56 10.33 -9.37
N VAL A 55 -6.62 10.81 -9.99
CA VAL A 55 -6.64 12.11 -10.67
C VAL A 55 -7.84 12.93 -10.25
N GLU A 56 -7.64 14.25 -10.23
CA GLU A 56 -8.71 15.19 -9.90
C GLU A 56 -9.83 15.12 -10.93
N LYS A 57 -11.04 14.83 -10.45
CA LYS A 57 -12.23 14.58 -11.28
C LYS A 57 -12.58 15.77 -12.19
N GLU A 58 -12.33 16.99 -11.74
CA GLU A 58 -12.68 18.22 -12.47
C GLU A 58 -11.65 18.61 -13.55
N ASN A 59 -10.45 18.00 -13.53
CA ASN A 59 -9.36 18.31 -14.47
C ASN A 59 -9.40 17.43 -15.76
N ASN A 60 -10.63 17.14 -16.20
CA ASN A 60 -10.99 15.96 -17.00
C ASN A 60 -10.54 16.01 -18.48
N THR A 61 -10.10 17.17 -18.98
CA THR A 61 -9.71 17.36 -20.39
C THR A 61 -8.20 17.36 -20.59
N SER A 62 -7.43 17.95 -19.67
CA SER A 62 -5.96 18.08 -19.79
C SER A 62 -5.22 16.83 -19.32
N SER A 63 -5.79 16.10 -18.34
CA SER A 63 -5.11 14.98 -17.68
C SER A 63 -5.49 13.61 -18.27
N LYS A 64 -6.56 13.52 -19.07
CA LYS A 64 -7.07 12.24 -19.57
C LYS A 64 -6.08 11.50 -20.47
N SER A 65 -5.40 12.22 -21.36
CA SER A 65 -4.35 11.61 -22.21
C SER A 65 -3.18 11.11 -21.37
N LEU A 66 -2.77 11.86 -20.34
CA LEU A 66 -1.70 11.45 -19.44
C LEU A 66 -2.09 10.19 -18.66
N VAL A 67 -3.28 10.16 -18.08
CA VAL A 67 -3.78 9.00 -17.32
C VAL A 67 -3.88 7.77 -18.20
N ASN A 68 -4.42 7.90 -19.42
CA ASN A 68 -4.49 6.79 -20.36
C ASN A 68 -3.10 6.25 -20.70
N ASN A 69 -2.13 7.14 -20.96
CA ASN A 69 -0.75 6.74 -21.23
C ASN A 69 -0.14 6.02 -20.02
N LEU A 70 -0.38 6.49 -18.79
CA LEU A 70 0.13 5.85 -17.58
C LEU A 70 -0.51 4.47 -17.35
N ILE A 71 -1.81 4.33 -17.64
CA ILE A 71 -2.52 3.04 -17.60
C ILE A 71 -1.90 2.08 -18.63
N GLU A 72 -1.65 2.54 -19.87
CA GLU A 72 -1.06 1.71 -20.93
C GLU A 72 0.35 1.26 -20.57
N ILE A 73 1.20 2.17 -20.05
CA ILE A 73 2.54 1.83 -19.57
C ILE A 73 2.46 0.77 -18.48
N THR A 74 1.57 0.95 -17.49
CA THR A 74 1.40 0.00 -16.40
C THR A 74 0.94 -1.36 -16.92
N HIS A 75 0.06 -1.37 -17.92
CA HIS A 75 -0.43 -2.60 -18.55
C HIS A 75 0.70 -3.35 -19.28
N VAL A 76 1.52 -2.66 -20.07
CA VAL A 76 2.69 -3.25 -20.74
C VAL A 76 3.67 -3.82 -19.72
N MET A 77 3.97 -3.07 -18.66
CA MET A 77 4.86 -3.52 -17.58
C MET A 77 4.33 -4.72 -16.79
N HIS A 78 3.01 -4.88 -16.69
CA HIS A 78 2.41 -6.07 -16.10
C HIS A 78 2.52 -7.26 -17.06
N GLN A 79 2.22 -7.08 -18.34
CA GLN A 79 2.31 -8.14 -19.35
C GLN A 79 3.74 -8.68 -19.53
N ASP A 80 4.75 -7.81 -19.49
CA ASP A 80 6.16 -8.19 -19.66
C ASP A 80 6.86 -8.62 -18.35
N ARG A 81 6.12 -8.66 -17.23
CA ARG A 81 6.59 -9.00 -15.87
C ARG A 81 7.59 -8.02 -15.26
N THR A 82 7.80 -6.85 -15.84
CA THR A 82 8.60 -5.78 -15.23
C THR A 82 8.02 -5.37 -13.88
N LEU A 83 6.69 -5.18 -13.81
CA LEU A 83 6.02 -4.77 -12.58
C LEU A 83 6.15 -5.85 -11.49
N THR A 84 5.92 -7.13 -11.85
CA THR A 84 6.14 -8.28 -10.95
C THR A 84 7.57 -8.30 -10.42
N SER A 85 8.56 -8.08 -11.29
CA SER A 85 9.98 -8.08 -10.89
C SER A 85 10.30 -6.94 -9.90
N ILE A 86 9.74 -5.76 -10.13
CA ILE A 86 9.88 -4.62 -9.21
C ILE A 86 9.23 -4.96 -7.86
N ILE A 87 7.98 -5.42 -7.87
CA ILE A 87 7.22 -5.73 -6.64
C ILE A 87 7.93 -6.83 -5.83
N MET A 88 8.38 -7.89 -6.49
CA MET A 88 9.15 -8.96 -5.86
C MET A 88 10.45 -8.45 -5.24
N ASN A 89 11.18 -7.55 -5.91
CA ASN A 89 12.42 -6.98 -5.37
C ASN A 89 12.19 -6.12 -4.12
N TYR A 90 11.05 -5.44 -4.01
CA TYR A 90 10.76 -4.55 -2.88
C TYR A 90 10.06 -5.25 -1.71
N PHE A 91 9.17 -6.20 -1.99
CA PHE A 91 8.32 -6.83 -0.98
C PHE A 91 8.59 -8.32 -0.76
N ASN A 92 9.46 -8.95 -1.56
CA ASN A 92 9.69 -10.41 -1.56
C ASN A 92 8.42 -11.25 -1.73
N ASN A 93 7.36 -10.67 -2.30
CA ASN A 93 6.08 -11.30 -2.52
C ASN A 93 5.41 -10.68 -3.75
N ASP A 94 4.57 -11.45 -4.44
CA ASP A 94 3.91 -11.00 -5.67
C ASP A 94 2.54 -10.40 -5.35
N TYR A 95 2.47 -9.07 -5.44
CA TYR A 95 1.25 -8.27 -5.34
C TYR A 95 0.82 -7.70 -6.70
N SER A 96 1.43 -8.17 -7.80
CA SER A 96 1.19 -7.65 -9.16
C SER A 96 -0.08 -8.15 -9.83
#